data_AF-A0A354EX98-F1
#
_entry.id   AF-A0A354EX98-F1
#
_cell.length_a   1.000
_cell.length_b   1.000
_cell.length_c   1.000
_cell.angle_alpha   90.00
_cell.angle_beta   90.00
_cell.angle_gamma   90.00
#
_symmetry.space_group_name_H-M   'P 1'
#
loop_
_entity.id
_entity.type
_entity.pdbx_description
1 polymer ?
#
loop_
_entity_poly.entity_id
_entity_poly.type
_entity_poly.pdbx_seq_one_letter_code
_entity_poly.pdbx_strand_id
1 'polypeptide(L)'
;MDGVYDCRANQKSIFNRGMVPNINVNPRGRKKTKRGRKPLFNPDSFAERFHTIERVFAWEDKFRHLLIRFDRLSKLHYAFKTLAYTMINLRNFCQG
;
A
#
# COMPACT_ATOMS: atom_id res chain seq x y z
N MET A 1 -14.35 -0.01 0.57
CA MET A 1 -13.53 -1.25 0.47
C MET A 1 -13.44 -2.02 1.79
N ASP A 2 -14.10 -1.55 2.87
CA ASP A 2 -13.76 -1.99 4.23
C ASP A 2 -14.41 -3.27 4.72
N GLY A 3 -15.49 -3.70 4.07
CA GLY A 3 -16.10 -4.99 4.37
C GLY A 3 -15.15 -6.17 4.12
N VAL A 4 -14.05 -5.98 3.38
CA VAL A 4 -13.02 -7.01 3.17
C VAL A 4 -12.34 -7.40 4.48
N TYR A 5 -12.21 -6.47 5.42
CA TYR A 5 -11.56 -6.70 6.71
C TYR A 5 -12.48 -7.28 7.79
N ASP A 6 -13.79 -7.45 7.51
CA ASP A 6 -14.74 -8.12 8.41
C ASP A 6 -14.55 -9.64 8.36
N CYS A 7 -13.54 -10.12 9.07
CA CYS A 7 -13.36 -11.54 9.32
C CYS A 7 -13.11 -11.80 10.82
N ARG A 8 -13.55 -12.96 11.29
CA ARG A 8 -13.40 -13.35 12.71
C ARG A 8 -11.94 -13.41 13.14
N ALA A 9 -11.06 -13.86 12.25
CA ALA A 9 -9.63 -13.94 12.51
C ALA A 9 -9.05 -12.54 12.78
N ASN A 10 -9.39 -11.55 11.94
CA ASN A 10 -8.95 -10.18 12.12
C ASN A 10 -9.53 -9.55 13.41
N GLN A 11 -10.83 -9.73 13.66
CA GLN A 11 -11.46 -9.25 14.91
C GLN A 11 -10.79 -9.84 16.16
N LYS A 12 -10.50 -11.15 16.16
CA LYS A 12 -9.79 -11.81 17.26
C LYS A 12 -8.35 -11.30 17.39
N SER A 13 -7.66 -11.09 16.28
CA SER A 13 -6.29 -10.56 16.22
C SER A 13 -6.19 -9.15 16.84
N ILE A 14 -7.16 -8.28 16.54
CA ILE A 14 -7.24 -6.92 17.11
C ILE A 14 -7.56 -6.98 18.60
N PHE A 15 -8.55 -7.79 18.99
CA PHE A 15 -8.93 -7.95 20.39
C PHE A 15 -7.78 -8.51 21.25
N ASN A 16 -7.05 -9.50 20.73
CA ASN A 16 -5.88 -10.08 21.41
C ASN A 16 -4.74 -9.08 21.61
N ARG A 17 -4.72 -7.98 20.85
CA ARG A 17 -3.76 -6.87 21.02
C ARG A 17 -4.29 -5.78 21.96
N GLY A 18 -5.40 -6.02 22.66
CA GLY A 18 -6.00 -5.06 23.59
C GLY A 18 -6.76 -3.91 22.91
N MET A 19 -7.04 -4.02 21.61
CA MET A 19 -7.75 -2.99 20.85
C MET A 19 -9.22 -3.35 20.63
N VAL A 20 -10.08 -2.34 20.49
CA VAL A 20 -11.50 -2.53 20.13
C VAL A 20 -11.64 -2.52 18.61
N PRO A 21 -12.11 -3.63 17.98
CA PRO A 21 -12.29 -3.67 16.54
C PRO A 21 -13.48 -2.82 16.09
N ASN A 22 -13.22 -1.68 15.45
CA ASN A 22 -14.24 -0.82 14.83
C ASN A 22 -14.31 -1.06 13.31
N ILE A 23 -14.87 -2.21 12.91
CA ILE A 23 -14.94 -2.63 11.50
C ILE A 23 -16.40 -2.72 11.06
N ASN A 24 -16.74 -2.10 9.92
CA ASN A 24 -18.06 -2.21 9.33
C ASN A 24 -18.36 -3.66 8.94
N VAL A 25 -19.54 -4.15 9.30
CA VAL A 25 -19.97 -5.51 8.99
C VAL A 25 -20.16 -5.64 7.49
N ASN A 26 -19.62 -6.71 6.90
CA ASN A 26 -19.81 -7.01 5.49
C ASN A 26 -21.11 -7.81 5.28
N PRO A 27 -22.15 -7.25 4.64
CA PRO A 27 -23.39 -7.98 4.37
C PRO A 27 -23.28 -8.94 3.18
N ARG A 28 -22.20 -8.84 2.38
CA ARG A 28 -22.06 -9.57 1.13
C ARG A 28 -22.10 -11.08 1.36
N GLY A 29 -22.92 -11.79 0.57
CA GLY A 29 -23.03 -13.25 0.61
C GLY A 29 -23.85 -13.80 1.78
N ARG A 30 -24.52 -12.94 2.56
CA ARG A 30 -25.26 -13.35 3.76
C ARG A 30 -26.77 -13.47 3.51
N LYS A 31 -27.33 -14.68 3.69
CA LYS A 31 -28.78 -14.93 3.59
C LYS A 31 -29.56 -14.67 4.88
N LYS A 32 -28.88 -14.59 6.04
CA LYS A 32 -29.50 -14.44 7.38
C LYS A 32 -28.71 -13.44 8.21
N THR A 33 -29.36 -12.70 9.12
CA THR A 33 -28.70 -11.76 10.02
C THR A 33 -27.60 -12.43 10.88
N LYS A 34 -26.58 -11.66 11.30
CA LYS A 34 -25.51 -12.18 12.18
C LYS A 34 -26.14 -12.62 13.50
N ARG A 35 -26.03 -13.91 13.83
CA ARG A 35 -26.44 -14.44 15.13
C ARG A 35 -25.44 -14.02 16.20
N GLY A 36 -25.94 -13.73 17.41
CA GLY A 36 -25.14 -13.36 18.58
C GLY A 36 -24.95 -11.84 18.74
N ARG A 37 -24.07 -11.46 19.68
CA ARG A 37 -23.76 -10.06 19.99
C ARG A 37 -23.21 -9.34 18.76
N LYS A 38 -23.81 -8.19 18.43
CA LYS A 38 -23.30 -7.35 17.34
C LYS A 38 -21.96 -6.73 17.74
N PRO A 39 -20.97 -6.64 16.82
CA PRO A 39 -19.73 -5.92 17.07
C PRO A 39 -20.02 -4.46 17.43
N LEU A 40 -19.19 -3.88 18.30
CA LEU A 40 -19.22 -2.44 18.55
C LEU A 40 -18.77 -1.73 17.27
N PHE A 41 -19.58 -0.81 16.78
CA PHE A 41 -19.26 0.00 15.61
C PHE A 41 -19.58 1.46 15.93
N ASN A 42 -18.56 2.31 15.86
CA ASN A 42 -18.70 3.76 15.98
C ASN A 42 -18.50 4.39 14.59
N PRO A 43 -19.54 4.96 13.96
CA PRO A 43 -19.44 5.56 12.64
C PRO A 43 -18.50 6.78 12.59
N ASP A 44 -18.43 7.57 13.67
CA ASP A 44 -17.64 8.80 13.70
C ASP A 44 -16.14 8.47 13.69
N SER A 45 -15.72 7.58 14.60
CA SER A 45 -14.34 7.09 14.62
C SER A 45 -13.96 6.33 13.34
N PHE A 46 -14.94 5.72 12.68
CA PHE A 46 -14.71 5.03 11.41
C PHE A 46 -14.49 6.03 10.26
N ALA A 47 -15.25 7.11 10.21
CA ALA A 47 -15.07 8.18 9.23
C ALA A 47 -13.74 8.93 9.42
N GLU A 48 -13.34 9.16 10.67
CA GLU A 48 -12.08 9.84 11.00
C GLU A 48 -10.83 9.07 10.52
N ARG A 49 -10.94 7.74 10.40
CA ARG A 49 -9.89 6.88 9.81
C ARG A 49 -9.50 7.32 8.40
N PHE A 50 -10.47 7.74 7.59
CA PHE A 50 -10.20 8.18 6.22
C PHE A 50 -9.31 9.43 6.20
N HIS A 51 -9.61 10.38 7.10
CA HIS A 51 -8.91 11.67 7.18
C HIS A 51 -7.51 11.55 7.76
N THR A 52 -7.32 10.65 8.74
CA THR A 52 -6.05 10.52 9.46
C THR A 52 -5.16 9.44 8.87
N ILE A 53 -5.68 8.23 8.70
CA ILE A 53 -4.89 7.05 8.37
C ILE A 53 -4.80 6.88 6.85
N GLU A 54 -5.95 6.80 6.15
CA GLU A 54 -5.95 6.48 4.71
C GLU A 54 -5.30 7.58 3.86
N ARG A 55 -5.46 8.84 4.26
CA ARG A 55 -4.77 9.96 3.62
C ARG A 55 -3.25 9.83 3.69
N VAL A 56 -2.70 9.39 4.82
CA VAL A 56 -1.26 9.18 4.98
C VAL A 56 -0.79 7.98 4.14
N PHE A 57 -1.52 6.87 4.17
CA PHE A 57 -1.21 5.70 3.33
C PHE A 57 -1.28 6.03 1.84
N ALA A 58 -2.26 6.83 1.41
CA ALA A 58 -2.36 7.29 0.02
C ALA A 58 -1.17 8.18 -0.37
N TRP A 59 -0.68 9.00 0.57
CA TRP A 59 0.52 9.80 0.35
C TRP A 59 1.78 8.93 0.29
N GLU A 60 1.92 7.96 1.19
CA GLU A 60 3.03 6.99 1.21
C GLU A 60 3.09 6.20 -0.11
N ASP A 61 1.93 5.75 -0.61
CA ASP A 61 1.86 5.02 -1.87
C ASP A 61 2.26 5.90 -3.07
N LYS A 62 1.83 7.16 -3.11
CA LYS A 62 2.30 8.12 -4.12
C LYS A 62 3.81 8.37 -4.03
N PHE A 63 4.36 8.46 -2.82
CA PHE A 63 5.79 8.63 -2.62
C PHE A 63 6.58 7.41 -3.12
N ARG A 64 6.11 6.19 -2.84
CA ARG A 64 6.70 4.95 -3.35
C ARG A 64 6.75 4.93 -4.88
N HIS A 65 5.68 5.38 -5.54
CA HIS A 65 5.66 5.52 -7.00
C HIS A 65 6.71 6.51 -7.52
N LEU A 66 6.90 7.64 -6.84
CA LEU A 66 7.94 8.61 -7.19
C LEU A 66 9.33 8.02 -7.04
N LEU A 67 9.58 7.30 -5.94
CA LEU A 67 10.85 6.64 -5.67
C LEU A 67 11.22 5.60 -6.74
N ILE A 68 10.26 4.78 -7.17
CA ILE A 68 10.46 3.80 -8.25
C ILE A 68 10.84 4.50 -9.57
N ARG A 69 10.20 5.64 -9.89
CA ARG A 69 10.54 6.41 -11.09
C ARG A 69 11.95 6.99 -11.01
N PHE A 70 12.34 7.51 -9.85
CA PHE A 70 13.67 8.05 -9.61
C PHE A 70 14.76 6.98 -9.76
N ASP A 71 14.55 5.79 -9.20
CA ASP A 71 15.49 4.65 -9.33
C ASP A 71 15.65 4.22 -10.79
N ARG A 72 14.54 4.15 -11.55
CA ARG A 72 14.58 3.84 -12.98
C ARG A 72 15.34 4.90 -13.79
N LEU A 73 15.11 6.19 -13.53
CA LEU A 73 15.82 7.28 -14.19
C LEU A 73 17.32 7.24 -13.88
N SER A 74 17.69 6.94 -12.63
CA SER A 74 19.09 6.81 -12.21
C SER A 74 19.79 5.65 -12.92
N LYS A 75 19.13 4.49 -13.03
CA LYS A 75 19.64 3.33 -13.78
C LYS A 75 19.83 3.65 -15.27
N LEU A 76 18.87 4.34 -15.87
CA LEU A 76 18.95 4.75 -17.28
C LEU A 76 20.12 5.72 -17.52
N HIS A 77 20.27 6.73 -16.65
CA HIS A 77 21.39 7.67 -16.70
C HIS A 77 22.74 6.97 -16.59
N TYR A 78 22.86 6.02 -15.67
CA TYR A 78 24.07 5.20 -15.53
C TYR A 78 24.36 4.37 -16.78
N ALA A 79 23.34 3.73 -17.36
CA ALA A 79 23.49 2.95 -18.59
C ALA A 79 23.99 3.81 -19.76
N PHE A 80 23.47 5.03 -19.92
CA PHE A 80 23.93 5.96 -20.96
C PHE A 80 25.40 6.37 -20.76
N LYS A 81 25.83 6.63 -19.52
CA LYS A 81 27.26 6.90 -19.24
C LYS A 81 28.15 5.73 -19.64
N THR A 82 27.75 4.50 -19.26
CA THR A 82 28.49 3.29 -19.63
C THR A 82 28.56 3.13 -21.15
N LEU A 83 27.45 3.34 -21.86
CA LEU A 83 27.43 3.30 -23.32
C LEU A 83 28.38 4.34 -23.93
N ALA A 84 28.36 5.58 -23.45
CA ALA A 84 29.30 6.62 -23.90
C ALA A 84 30.77 6.21 -23.68
N TYR A 85 31.12 5.68 -22.50
CA TYR A 85 32.47 5.18 -22.23
C TYR A 85 32.86 4.02 -23.15
N THR A 86 31.95 3.08 -23.41
CA THR A 86 32.22 1.99 -24.37
C THR A 86 32.45 2.51 -25.78
N MET A 87 31.69 3.52 -26.23
CA MET A 87 31.86 4.12 -27.56
C MET A 87 33.20 4.86 -27.68
N ILE A 88 33.60 5.60 -26.65
CA ILE A 88 34.90 6.29 -26.61
C ILE A 88 36.04 5.26 -26.66
N ASN A 89 35.96 4.20 -25.85
CA ASN A 89 36.98 3.15 -25.84
C ASN A 89 37.05 2.41 -27.18
N LEU A 90 35.89 2.08 -27.78
CA LEU A 90 35.83 1.44 -29.09
C LEU A 90 36.44 2.33 -30.18
N ARG A 91 36.17 3.64 -30.15
CA ARG A 91 36.80 4.60 -31.07
C ARG A 91 38.32 4.58 -30.95
N ASN A 92 38.85 4.65 -29.73
CA ASN A 92 40.29 4.61 -29.51
C ASN A 92 40.91 3.28 -29.97
N PHE A 93 40.20 2.16 -29.76
CA PHE A 93 40.65 0.84 -30.23
C PHE A 93 40.66 0.71 -31.75
N CYS A 94 39.62 1.19 -32.44
CA CYS A 94 39.51 1.11 -33.91
C CYS A 94 40.35 2.17 -34.65
N GLN A 95 40.89 3.18 -33.96
CA GLN A 95 41.80 4.18 -34.52
C GLN A 95 43.28 3.82 -34.32
N GLY A 96 43.58 2.75 -33.58
CA GLY A 96 44.92 2.18 -33.41
C GLY A 96 45.27 1.12 -34.43
#